data_AF-A0A7M7QYD4-F1
#
_entry.id   AF-A0A7M7QYD4-F1
#
_cell.length_a   1.000
_cell.length_b   1.000
_cell.length_c   1.000
_cell.angle_alpha   90.00
_cell.angle_beta   90.00
_cell.angle_gamma   90.00
#
_symmetry.space_group_name_H-M   'P 1'
#
loop_
_entity.id
_entity.type
_entity.pdbx_description
1 polymer ?
#
loop_
_entity_poly.entity_id
_entity_poly.type
_entity_poly.pdbx_seq_one_letter_code
_entity_poly.pdbx_strand_id
1 'polypeptide(L)'
;MFNVVKKKALLHCSNCDADANLDVVVKSKIQPNCEKCSKPLIFVCTVCESKSSCLLSMYNHYTRNCEGYIPPRKFSCTECSFKSKYKNNLNKHIRNQHTVEKCRGCGKSISSYRGFLQHKSSMCPYEFNTDSLVKVSCKFCDYFSIRKYHMTRHIKRVHNI
;
A
#
# COMPACT_ATOMS: atom_id res chain seq x y z
N MET A 1 -3.52 -15.11 14.99
CA MET A 1 -2.44 -14.58 15.84
C MET A 1 -1.66 -15.71 16.49
N PHE A 2 -2.26 -16.42 17.46
CA PHE A 2 -1.62 -17.49 18.21
C PHE A 2 -0.95 -18.59 17.34
N ASN A 3 -1.69 -19.19 16.40
CA ASN A 3 -1.16 -20.27 15.53
C ASN A 3 0.09 -19.87 14.73
N VAL A 4 0.26 -18.57 14.46
CA VAL A 4 1.43 -18.05 13.75
C VAL A 4 2.62 -17.99 14.71
N VAL A 5 2.42 -17.41 15.90
CA VAL A 5 3.49 -17.26 16.90
C VAL A 5 3.92 -18.62 17.45
N LYS A 6 2.99 -19.55 17.71
CA LYS A 6 3.30 -20.93 18.14
C LYS A 6 4.34 -21.63 17.26
N LYS A 7 4.30 -21.37 15.95
CA LYS A 7 5.20 -22.03 14.98
C LYS A 7 6.51 -21.28 14.75
N LYS A 8 6.65 -20.06 15.28
CA LYS A 8 7.69 -19.10 14.86
C LYS A 8 8.35 -18.38 16.02
N ALA A 9 7.97 -18.71 17.25
CA ALA A 9 8.57 -18.19 18.46
C ALA A 9 8.61 -19.25 19.55
N LEU A 10 9.60 -19.14 20.42
CA LEU A 10 9.72 -19.90 21.67
C LEU A 10 9.64 -18.95 22.87
N LEU A 11 9.42 -19.48 24.06
CA LEU A 11 9.60 -18.74 25.31
C LEU A 11 10.98 -19.04 25.88
N HIS A 12 11.68 -18.00 26.29
CA HIS A 12 13.02 -18.11 26.84
C HIS A 12 13.10 -17.37 28.18
N CYS A 13 13.75 -17.99 29.15
CA CYS A 13 14.07 -17.35 30.42
C CYS A 13 15.49 -16.76 30.38
N SER A 14 15.62 -15.44 30.30
CA SER A 14 16.93 -14.77 30.32
C SER A 14 17.70 -14.86 31.64
N ASN A 15 17.14 -15.51 32.66
CA ASN A 15 17.76 -15.67 33.97
C ASN A 15 18.29 -17.10 34.21
N CYS A 16 17.72 -18.11 33.55
CA CYS A 16 18.07 -19.51 33.76
C CYS A 16 18.38 -20.25 32.45
N ASP A 17 18.44 -19.52 31.34
CA ASP A 17 18.64 -20.00 29.97
C ASP A 17 17.77 -21.21 29.61
N ALA A 18 16.57 -21.25 30.20
CA ALA A 18 15.61 -22.33 30.02
C ALA A 18 14.59 -21.92 28.95
N ASP A 19 14.54 -22.72 27.89
CA ASP A 19 13.51 -22.59 26.86
C ASP A 19 12.25 -23.36 27.28
N ALA A 20 11.09 -22.74 27.08
CA ALA A 20 9.78 -23.30 27.36
C ALA A 20 8.95 -23.37 26.08
N ASN A 21 8.22 -24.47 25.91
CA ASN A 21 7.34 -24.67 24.76
C ASN A 21 6.08 -23.80 24.89
N LEU A 22 5.70 -23.12 23.81
CA LEU A 22 4.62 -22.13 23.76
C LEU A 22 3.21 -22.69 24.02
N ASP A 23 3.08 -24.02 24.08
CA ASP A 23 1.79 -24.72 24.11
C ASP A 23 1.00 -24.59 25.42
N VAL A 24 1.65 -24.20 26.52
CA VAL A 24 1.04 -24.14 27.86
C VAL A 24 0.32 -22.81 28.15
N VAL A 25 0.59 -21.74 27.38
CA VAL A 25 0.47 -20.34 27.88
C VAL A 25 -0.77 -19.55 27.39
N VAL A 26 -1.57 -20.12 26.49
CA VAL A 26 -2.35 -19.31 25.52
C VAL A 26 -3.63 -18.67 26.07
N LYS A 27 -4.14 -19.10 27.23
CA LYS A 27 -5.49 -18.72 27.66
C LYS A 27 -5.61 -17.36 28.36
N SER A 28 -4.53 -16.76 28.88
CA SER A 28 -4.68 -15.66 29.84
C SER A 28 -4.28 -14.25 29.36
N LYS A 29 -3.63 -14.09 28.19
CA LYS A 29 -2.97 -12.81 27.79
C LYS A 29 -1.89 -12.33 28.78
N ILE A 30 -1.51 -13.14 29.77
CA ILE A 30 -0.51 -12.83 30.80
C ILE A 30 0.86 -13.34 30.31
N GLN A 31 1.92 -12.58 30.60
CA GLN A 31 3.29 -13.02 30.37
C GLN A 31 3.60 -14.22 31.28
N PRO A 32 3.95 -15.39 30.75
CA PRO A 32 4.22 -16.57 31.58
C PRO A 32 5.53 -16.39 32.34
N ASN A 33 5.60 -16.92 33.55
CA ASN A 33 6.82 -16.94 34.35
C ASN A 33 7.54 -18.28 34.19
N CYS A 34 8.86 -18.26 34.32
CA CYS A 34 9.70 -19.44 34.32
C CYS A 34 9.43 -20.28 35.57
N GLU A 35 9.20 -21.57 35.40
CA GLU A 35 8.90 -22.50 36.50
C GLU A 35 10.05 -22.62 37.51
N LYS A 36 11.30 -22.43 37.08
CA LYS A 36 12.48 -22.57 37.94
C LYS A 36 12.76 -21.37 38.83
N CYS A 37 12.49 -20.15 38.34
CA CYS A 37 12.92 -18.92 39.01
C CYS A 37 11.83 -17.85 39.11
N SER A 38 10.61 -18.16 38.68
CA SER A 38 9.44 -17.25 38.69
C SER A 38 9.63 -15.93 37.92
N LYS A 39 10.70 -15.79 37.13
CA LYS A 39 10.95 -14.60 36.30
C LYS A 39 10.10 -14.63 35.03
N PRO A 40 9.68 -13.48 34.50
CA PRO A 40 8.90 -13.42 33.28
C PRO A 40 9.69 -13.95 32.08
N LEU A 41 9.09 -14.88 31.34
CA LEU A 41 9.63 -15.40 30.09
C LEU A 41 9.45 -14.37 28.97
N ILE A 42 10.37 -14.36 28.03
CA ILE A 42 10.30 -13.53 26.82
C ILE A 42 10.03 -14.39 25.59
N PHE A 43 9.32 -13.84 24.62
CA PHE A 43 9.16 -14.45 23.31
C PHE A 43 10.43 -14.20 22.50
N VAL A 44 10.99 -15.23 21.91
CA VAL A 44 12.12 -15.15 20.98
C VAL A 44 11.68 -15.67 19.62
N CYS A 45 11.86 -14.86 18.58
CA CYS A 45 11.57 -15.25 17.21
C CYS A 45 12.59 -16.31 16.76
N THR A 46 12.13 -17.48 16.33
CA THR A 46 13.02 -18.56 15.89
C THR A 46 13.57 -18.34 14.47
N VAL A 47 13.27 -17.20 13.86
CA VAL A 47 13.67 -16.86 12.49
C VAL A 47 14.75 -15.79 12.45
N CYS A 48 14.70 -14.81 13.35
CA CYS A 48 15.65 -13.69 13.39
C CYS A 48 16.00 -13.26 14.83
N GLU A 49 15.73 -14.12 15.82
CA GLU A 49 16.11 -13.97 17.24
C GLU A 49 15.59 -12.72 17.96
N SER A 50 14.69 -11.96 17.33
CA SER A 50 14.08 -10.80 17.95
C SER A 50 13.33 -11.17 19.22
N LYS A 51 13.39 -10.29 20.23
CA LYS A 51 12.81 -10.51 21.54
C LYS A 51 11.53 -9.68 21.70
N SER A 52 10.53 -10.20 22.41
CA SER A 52 9.31 -9.47 22.75
C SER A 52 8.76 -9.92 24.10
N SER A 53 8.10 -9.02 24.82
CA SER A 53 7.51 -9.31 26.13
C SER A 53 6.13 -9.97 26.07
N CYS A 54 5.43 -9.91 24.93
CA CYS A 54 4.08 -10.46 24.81
C CYS A 54 3.76 -11.00 23.41
N LEU A 55 2.71 -11.83 23.36
CA LEU A 55 2.24 -12.52 22.16
C LEU A 55 1.88 -11.55 21.02
N LEU A 56 1.24 -10.43 21.32
CA LEU A 56 0.84 -9.44 20.31
C LEU A 56 2.05 -8.78 19.66
N SER A 57 3.04 -8.38 20.48
CA SER A 57 4.29 -7.81 20.00
C SER A 57 5.05 -8.80 19.12
N MET A 58 5.14 -10.08 19.53
CA MET A 58 5.78 -11.12 18.73
C MET A 58 5.03 -11.40 17.42
N TYR A 59 3.70 -11.42 17.44
CA TYR A 59 2.90 -11.55 16.21
C TYR A 59 3.11 -10.40 15.24
N ASN A 60 3.10 -9.16 15.74
CA ASN A 60 3.32 -7.97 14.92
C ASN A 60 4.75 -7.95 14.37
N HIS A 61 5.74 -8.33 15.20
CA HIS A 61 7.11 -8.53 14.75
C HIS A 61 7.14 -9.53 13.59
N TYR A 62 6.68 -10.77 13.79
CA TYR A 62 6.74 -11.80 12.76
C TYR A 62 6.02 -11.37 11.49
N THR A 63 4.81 -10.82 11.58
CA THR A 63 4.00 -10.53 10.39
C THR A 63 4.32 -9.23 9.66
N ARG A 64 5.15 -8.34 10.23
CA ARG A 64 5.41 -7.01 9.66
C ARG A 64 6.88 -6.65 9.55
N ASN A 65 7.70 -7.10 10.50
CA ASN A 65 9.07 -6.62 10.69
C ASN A 65 10.11 -7.75 10.59
N CYS A 66 9.71 -9.01 10.63
CA CYS A 66 10.61 -10.15 10.51
C CYS A 66 11.03 -10.35 9.05
N GLU A 67 12.33 -10.36 8.81
CA GLU A 67 12.93 -10.56 7.49
C GLU A 67 12.54 -11.90 6.85
N GLY A 68 12.35 -12.95 7.65
CA GLY A 68 11.94 -14.28 7.16
C GLY A 68 10.43 -14.46 7.01
N TYR A 69 9.62 -13.41 7.19
CA TYR A 69 8.19 -13.48 6.90
C TYR A 69 7.87 -13.02 5.48
N ILE A 70 7.45 -13.99 4.66
CA ILE A 70 6.93 -13.74 3.32
C ILE A 70 5.41 -13.76 3.39
N PRO A 71 4.72 -12.60 3.41
CA PRO A 71 3.27 -12.57 3.46
C PRO A 71 2.69 -13.16 2.17
N PRO A 72 1.75 -14.12 2.28
CA PRO A 72 1.11 -14.69 1.11
C PRO A 72 0.29 -13.62 0.37
N ARG A 73 0.36 -13.62 -0.96
CA ARG A 73 -0.43 -12.73 -1.83
C ARG A 73 -1.89 -13.20 -1.92
N LYS A 74 -2.61 -13.08 -0.81
CA LYS A 74 -3.98 -13.59 -0.63
C LYS A 74 -5.06 -12.75 -1.31
N PHE A 75 -4.77 -11.48 -1.61
CA PHE A 75 -5.76 -10.56 -2.15
C PHE A 75 -5.57 -10.45 -3.66
N SER A 76 -6.52 -10.97 -4.44
CA SER A 76 -6.48 -10.95 -5.90
C SER A 76 -7.50 -9.96 -6.44
N CYS A 77 -7.16 -9.26 -7.53
CA CYS A 77 -8.12 -8.48 -8.28
C CYS A 77 -9.05 -9.41 -9.06
N THR A 78 -10.32 -9.04 -9.17
CA THR A 78 -11.34 -9.80 -9.91
C THR A 78 -11.36 -9.44 -11.39
N GLU A 79 -10.78 -8.31 -11.77
CA GLU A 79 -10.79 -7.77 -13.14
C GLU A 79 -9.47 -7.97 -13.88
N CYS A 80 -8.39 -8.34 -13.19
CA CYS A 80 -7.09 -8.62 -13.81
C CYS A 80 -6.24 -9.57 -12.94
N SER A 81 -5.06 -9.94 -13.42
CA SER A 81 -4.14 -10.86 -12.74
C SER A 81 -3.40 -10.28 -11.53
N PHE A 82 -3.67 -9.03 -11.13
CA PHE A 82 -2.98 -8.37 -10.03
C PHE A 82 -3.26 -9.06 -8.67
N LYS A 83 -2.19 -9.32 -7.90
CA LYS A 83 -2.26 -9.90 -6.56
C LYS A 83 -1.42 -9.11 -5.55
N SER A 84 -1.97 -8.94 -4.35
CA SER A 84 -1.39 -8.17 -3.26
C SER A 84 -1.32 -8.96 -1.95
N LYS A 85 -0.29 -8.68 -1.16
CA LYS A 85 -0.16 -9.11 0.23
C LYS A 85 -1.06 -8.36 1.21
N TYR A 86 -1.55 -7.17 0.84
CA TYR A 86 -2.39 -6.33 1.69
C TYR A 86 -3.69 -5.89 0.99
N LYS A 87 -4.80 -5.89 1.74
CA LYS A 87 -6.13 -5.50 1.26
C LYS A 87 -6.19 -4.03 0.81
N ASN A 88 -5.56 -3.13 1.56
CA ASN A 88 -5.51 -1.69 1.20
C ASN A 88 -4.79 -1.47 -0.14
N ASN A 89 -3.74 -2.23 -0.43
CA ASN A 89 -3.05 -2.16 -1.71
C ASN A 89 -3.91 -2.68 -2.87
N LEU A 90 -4.69 -3.75 -2.65
CA LEU A 90 -5.68 -4.20 -3.63
C LEU A 90 -6.75 -3.13 -3.88
N ASN A 91 -7.31 -2.54 -2.83
CA ASN A 91 -8.31 -1.48 -2.97
C ASN A 91 -7.76 -0.25 -3.73
N LYS A 92 -6.51 0.16 -3.44
CA LYS A 92 -5.83 1.22 -4.19
C LYS A 92 -5.65 0.84 -5.67
N HIS A 93 -5.29 -0.40 -5.94
CA HIS A 93 -5.17 -0.91 -7.31
C HIS A 93 -6.52 -0.84 -8.06
N ILE A 94 -7.59 -1.38 -7.47
CA ILE A 94 -8.94 -1.33 -8.06
C ILE A 94 -9.37 0.11 -8.30
N ARG A 95 -9.19 0.99 -7.31
CA ARG A 95 -9.49 2.41 -7.45
C ARG A 95 -8.73 3.04 -8.64
N ASN A 96 -7.45 2.76 -8.73
CA ASN A 96 -6.60 3.42 -9.71
C ASN A 96 -6.78 2.89 -11.13
N GLN A 97 -7.10 1.61 -11.31
CA GLN A 97 -7.07 0.93 -12.61
C GLN A 97 -8.45 0.52 -13.12
N HIS A 98 -9.42 0.34 -12.24
CA HIS A 98 -10.71 -0.30 -12.55
C HIS A 98 -11.91 0.59 -12.23
N THR A 99 -11.70 1.73 -11.57
CA THR A 99 -12.78 2.72 -11.39
C THR A 99 -13.00 3.52 -12.65
N VAL A 100 -14.25 3.57 -13.09
CA VAL A 100 -14.69 4.45 -14.17
C VAL A 100 -15.12 5.78 -13.59
N GLU A 101 -14.37 6.82 -13.89
CA GLU A 101 -14.68 8.20 -13.51
C GLU A 101 -15.10 8.99 -14.73
N LYS A 102 -16.14 9.81 -14.59
CA LYS A 102 -16.64 10.66 -15.66
C LYS A 102 -16.21 12.11 -15.44
N CYS A 103 -15.49 12.68 -16.40
CA CYS A 103 -15.12 14.10 -16.35
C CYS A 103 -16.37 14.96 -16.44
N ARG A 104 -16.62 15.79 -15.41
CA ARG A 104 -17.71 16.76 -15.44
C ARG A 104 -17.51 17.82 -16.52
N GLY A 105 -16.27 18.24 -16.75
CA GLY A 105 -15.95 19.27 -17.74
C GLY A 105 -16.16 18.83 -19.20
N CYS A 106 -15.70 17.65 -19.59
CA CYS A 106 -15.80 17.20 -21.00
C CYS A 106 -16.73 16.00 -21.23
N GLY A 107 -17.34 15.43 -20.18
CA GLY A 107 -18.19 14.24 -20.27
C GLY A 107 -17.47 12.91 -20.50
N LYS A 108 -16.15 12.91 -20.74
CA LYS A 108 -15.38 11.69 -21.05
C LYS A 108 -15.33 10.75 -19.85
N SER A 109 -15.78 9.52 -20.07
CA SER A 109 -15.62 8.41 -19.13
C SER A 109 -14.23 7.81 -19.25
N ILE A 110 -13.56 7.60 -18.11
CA ILE A 110 -12.19 7.15 -18.04
C ILE A 110 -12.13 6.02 -17.02
N SER A 111 -11.86 4.81 -17.50
CA SER A 111 -11.76 3.58 -16.71
C SER A 111 -10.40 3.46 -16.01
N SER A 112 -10.02 4.51 -15.27
CA SER A 112 -8.93 4.52 -14.28
C SER A 112 -8.94 5.86 -13.54
N TYR A 113 -8.89 5.85 -12.20
CA TYR A 113 -8.80 7.10 -11.44
C TYR A 113 -7.52 7.89 -11.77
N ARG A 114 -6.41 7.20 -12.04
CA ARG A 114 -5.17 7.86 -12.48
C ARG A 114 -5.33 8.53 -13.85
N GLY A 115 -5.95 7.86 -14.82
CA GLY A 115 -6.23 8.44 -16.13
C GLY A 115 -7.21 9.61 -16.03
N PHE A 116 -8.17 9.53 -15.11
CA PHE A 116 -9.11 10.62 -14.83
C PHE A 116 -8.43 11.86 -14.26
N LEU A 117 -7.51 11.70 -13.30
CA LEU A 117 -6.73 12.83 -12.77
C LEU A 117 -5.84 13.46 -13.85
N GLN A 118 -5.15 12.64 -14.65
CA GLN A 118 -4.34 13.13 -15.76
C GLN A 118 -5.18 13.90 -16.77
N HIS A 119 -6.35 13.36 -17.10
CA HIS A 119 -7.31 14.03 -17.94
C HIS A 119 -7.72 15.37 -17.33
N LYS A 120 -8.19 15.39 -16.09
CA LYS A 120 -8.57 16.63 -15.40
C LYS A 120 -7.44 17.66 -15.38
N SER A 121 -6.20 17.26 -15.20
CA SER A 121 -5.09 18.21 -15.08
C SER A 121 -4.65 18.83 -16.40
N SER A 122 -4.67 18.08 -17.52
CA SER A 122 -3.95 18.51 -18.73
C SER A 122 -4.57 18.11 -20.06
N MET A 123 -5.39 17.07 -20.09
CA MET A 123 -5.99 16.58 -21.34
C MET A 123 -7.47 16.97 -21.46
N CYS A 124 -8.05 17.45 -20.37
CA CYS A 124 -9.36 18.04 -20.36
C CYS A 124 -9.24 19.42 -20.98
N PRO A 125 -9.95 19.67 -22.09
CA PRO A 125 -10.01 21.00 -22.67
C PRO A 125 -10.74 22.02 -21.77
N TYR A 126 -11.21 21.60 -20.59
CA TYR A 126 -12.11 22.39 -19.73
C TYR A 126 -11.63 22.55 -18.28
N GLU A 127 -10.56 21.87 -17.82
CA GLU A 127 -10.08 21.94 -16.42
C GLU A 127 -8.71 22.69 -16.29
N PHE A 128 -8.66 23.81 -15.53
CA PHE A 128 -7.54 24.77 -15.42
C PHE A 128 -7.07 24.74 -13.98
N ASN A 129 -5.76 24.77 -13.76
CA ASN A 129 -5.19 25.35 -12.54
C ASN A 129 -4.94 26.84 -12.82
N THR A 130 -5.35 27.70 -11.89
CA THR A 130 -5.64 29.13 -12.11
C THR A 130 -4.43 30.07 -11.98
N ASP A 131 -3.22 29.55 -11.75
CA ASP A 131 -2.07 30.36 -11.29
C ASP A 131 -0.99 30.68 -12.33
N SER A 132 -1.20 30.37 -13.61
CA SER A 132 -0.22 30.76 -14.64
C SER A 132 -0.93 31.27 -15.87
N LEU A 133 -1.09 32.60 -15.93
CA LEU A 133 -1.52 33.37 -17.11
C LEU A 133 -0.49 33.38 -18.24
N VAL A 134 0.42 32.40 -18.29
CA VAL A 134 1.41 32.28 -19.36
C VAL A 134 0.69 31.77 -20.60
N LYS A 135 0.51 32.68 -21.55
CA LYS A 135 -0.02 32.39 -22.89
C LYS A 135 1.01 31.56 -23.66
N VAL A 136 0.61 30.39 -24.15
CA VAL A 136 1.38 29.58 -25.10
C VAL A 136 0.99 30.03 -26.49
N SER A 137 1.88 30.70 -27.22
CA SER A 137 1.62 31.09 -28.61
C SER A 137 1.93 29.98 -29.61
N CYS A 138 1.21 29.99 -30.73
CA CYS A 138 1.44 29.17 -31.89
C CYS A 138 2.63 29.76 -32.65
N LYS A 139 3.37 28.88 -33.32
CA LYS A 139 4.59 29.23 -34.03
C LYS A 139 4.39 29.46 -35.53
N PHE A 140 3.18 29.16 -36.01
CA PHE A 140 2.84 29.22 -37.44
C PHE A 140 1.83 30.32 -37.74
N CYS A 141 1.25 30.90 -36.69
CA CYS A 141 0.33 32.02 -36.76
C CYS A 141 0.27 32.66 -35.37
N ASP A 142 -0.41 33.79 -35.26
CA ASP A 142 -0.47 34.56 -34.02
C ASP A 142 -1.42 33.97 -32.97
N TYR A 143 -1.94 32.75 -33.19
CA TYR A 143 -2.79 32.05 -32.23
C TYR A 143 -2.08 31.82 -30.89
N PHE A 144 -2.78 31.82 -29.74
CA PHE A 144 -2.20 31.40 -28.46
C PHE A 144 -3.23 30.72 -27.54
N SER A 145 -2.78 30.00 -26.51
CA SER A 145 -3.58 29.29 -25.52
C SER A 145 -2.86 29.19 -24.18
N ILE A 146 -3.55 29.34 -23.07
CA ILE A 146 -2.99 29.11 -21.72
C ILE A 146 -2.92 27.61 -21.33
N ARG A 147 -3.52 26.71 -22.13
CA ARG A 147 -3.42 25.25 -21.98
C ARG A 147 -2.76 24.62 -23.19
N LYS A 148 -1.72 23.83 -22.91
CA LYS A 148 -0.91 23.12 -23.91
C LYS A 148 -1.71 22.15 -24.80
N TYR A 149 -2.70 21.43 -24.25
CA TYR A 149 -3.55 20.51 -25.05
C TYR A 149 -4.28 21.24 -26.19
N HIS A 150 -4.73 22.48 -25.97
CA HIS A 150 -5.38 23.27 -26.99
C HIS A 150 -4.41 23.75 -28.06
N MET A 151 -3.17 24.08 -27.67
CA MET A 151 -2.14 24.44 -28.64
C MET A 151 -1.83 23.24 -29.55
N THR A 152 -1.63 22.07 -28.98
CA THR A 152 -1.36 20.85 -29.74
C THR A 152 -2.52 20.47 -30.66
N ARG A 153 -3.77 20.61 -30.20
CA ARG A 153 -4.95 20.35 -31.03
C ARG A 153 -5.13 21.41 -32.14
N HIS A 154 -4.75 22.65 -31.88
CA HIS A 154 -4.77 23.74 -32.85
C HIS A 154 -3.79 23.46 -34.00
N ILE A 155 -2.54 23.15 -33.68
CA ILE A 155 -1.52 22.87 -34.70
C ILE A 155 -1.95 21.73 -35.64
N LYS A 156 -2.46 20.64 -35.06
CA LYS A 156 -2.94 19.48 -35.82
C LYS A 156 -4.10 19.75 -36.75
N ARG A 157 -4.94 20.75 -36.47
CA ARG A 157 -6.17 21.02 -37.25
C ARG A 157 -6.03 22.19 -38.22
N VAL A 158 -5.26 23.19 -37.83
CA VAL A 158 -5.13 24.44 -38.60
C VAL A 158 -3.92 24.37 -39.52
N HIS A 159 -2.87 23.72 -39.07
CA HIS A 159 -1.66 23.57 -39.87
C HIS A 159 -1.55 22.16 -40.48
N ASN A 160 -2.38 21.20 -40.04
CA ASN A 160 -2.30 19.79 -40.45
C ASN A 160 -0.90 19.20 -40.20
N ILE A 161 -0.21 19.70 -39.17
CA ILE A 161 1.13 19.30 -38.71
C ILE A 161 1.01 18.45 -37.44
#